data_AF-A0A4R6XRM2-F1
#
_entry.id   AF-A0A4R6XRM2-F1
#
_cell.length_a   1.000
_cell.length_b   1.000
_cell.length_c   1.000
_cell.angle_alpha   90.00
_cell.angle_beta   90.00
_cell.angle_gamma   90.00
#
_symmetry.space_group_name_H-M   'P 1'
#
loop_
_entity.id
_entity.type
_entity.pdbx_description
1 polymer ?
#
loop_
_entity_poly.entity_id
_entity_poly.type
_entity_poly.pdbx_seq_one_letter_code
_entity_poly.pdbx_strand_id
1 'polypeptide(L)'
;MEDCDPNRPHILKNKTCVYCGLYLSRKSSSKEHVIGRKFLPKGKLENCWNLIANACSSCNNEKSILENDISAITMQPTVSGQFAVNDEILVAESLRKAENCKSQLTNKLVKYSQESLDINCTPFSGMTMNFKLTSSPQIETDRLYKLARYHIKAFYYLLTFTKKDKKGMQCAGAFMPLIEGIKTDWGNPVFIDFMNETSKWLPRLLTVTADGFFKASIKEYKTKNLWSWALEWNHKYRLVGFFGSPDPVSIICDNFAKLDRKYFKDNEGNLICMRKDTPLDEKSDSLFT
;
A
#
# COMPACT_ATOMS: atom_id res chain seq x y z
N MET A 1 17.55 -15.39 7.49
CA MET A 1 17.17 -15.43 6.06
C MET A 1 18.49 -15.49 5.31
N GLU A 2 18.81 -16.61 4.66
CA GLU A 2 20.06 -16.73 3.90
C GLU A 2 20.18 -15.58 2.89
N ASP A 3 21.40 -15.08 2.76
CA ASP A 3 21.90 -13.99 1.92
C ASP A 3 21.05 -13.72 0.66
N CYS A 4 20.04 -12.86 0.84
CA CYS A 4 19.26 -12.34 -0.28
C CYS A 4 20.07 -11.21 -0.90
N ASP A 5 20.76 -11.52 -2.00
CA ASP A 5 21.48 -10.52 -2.78
C ASP A 5 20.50 -9.40 -3.22
N PRO A 6 20.77 -8.15 -2.84
CA PRO A 6 19.89 -7.02 -3.10
C PRO A 6 19.76 -6.68 -4.59
N ASN A 7 20.67 -7.19 -5.43
CA ASN A 7 20.74 -6.88 -6.85
C ASN A 7 20.14 -7.97 -7.75
N ARG A 8 19.46 -8.97 -7.17
CA ARG A 8 18.83 -10.04 -7.96
C ARG A 8 17.48 -10.49 -7.38
N PRO A 9 16.58 -10.96 -8.24
CA PRO A 9 15.34 -11.54 -7.77
C PRO A 9 15.58 -12.83 -6.97
N HIS A 10 14.84 -13.00 -5.88
CA HIS A 10 14.78 -14.24 -5.12
C HIS A 10 13.69 -15.16 -5.68
N ILE A 11 14.07 -16.33 -6.19
CA ILE A 11 13.13 -17.24 -6.88
C ILE A 11 12.76 -18.42 -5.97
N LEU A 12 11.49 -18.50 -5.59
CA LEU A 12 10.93 -19.65 -4.88
C LEU A 12 10.39 -20.70 -5.85
N LYS A 13 10.77 -21.96 -5.63
CA LYS A 13 10.23 -23.13 -6.33
C LYS A 13 9.09 -23.76 -5.52
N ASN A 14 8.10 -22.97 -5.14
CA ASN A 14 7.00 -23.39 -4.28
C ASN A 14 6.00 -24.33 -4.99
N LYS A 15 5.40 -25.24 -4.22
CA LYS A 15 4.40 -26.23 -4.67
C LYS A 15 2.95 -25.79 -4.46
N THR A 16 2.71 -24.78 -3.63
CA THR A 16 1.37 -24.23 -3.35
C THR A 16 1.31 -22.77 -3.75
N CYS A 17 0.15 -22.29 -4.20
CA CYS A 17 -0.07 -20.89 -4.54
C CYS A 17 0.32 -20.02 -3.36
N VAL A 18 1.19 -19.04 -3.62
CA VAL A 18 1.70 -18.12 -2.60
C VAL A 18 0.57 -17.34 -1.90
N TYR A 19 -0.59 -17.16 -2.55
CA TYR A 19 -1.69 -16.33 -2.05
C TYR A 19 -2.87 -17.08 -1.41
N CYS A 20 -3.18 -18.28 -1.89
CA CYS A 20 -4.36 -19.04 -1.44
C CYS A 20 -4.01 -20.45 -0.94
N GLY A 21 -2.75 -20.88 -1.00
CA GLY A 21 -2.31 -22.18 -0.51
C GLY A 21 -2.72 -23.38 -1.38
N LEU A 22 -3.49 -23.19 -2.46
CA LEU A 22 -3.87 -24.27 -3.38
C LEU A 22 -2.63 -24.96 -3.96
N TYR A 23 -2.64 -26.30 -4.02
CA TYR A 23 -1.56 -27.03 -4.70
C TYR A 23 -1.50 -26.69 -6.18
N LEU A 24 -0.28 -26.46 -6.67
CA LEU A 24 -0.03 -26.08 -8.05
C LEU A 24 0.39 -27.30 -8.87
N SER A 25 -0.26 -27.44 -10.02
CA SER A 25 0.18 -28.33 -11.08
C SER A 25 0.92 -27.53 -12.15
N ARG A 26 1.62 -28.20 -13.07
CA ARG A 26 2.28 -27.52 -14.21
C ARG A 26 1.30 -26.71 -15.07
N LYS A 27 0.03 -27.13 -15.17
CA LYS A 27 -1.02 -26.45 -15.95
C LYS A 27 -1.67 -25.28 -15.20
N SER A 28 -1.68 -25.32 -13.87
CA SER A 28 -2.34 -24.31 -13.03
C SER A 28 -1.39 -23.32 -12.36
N SER A 29 -0.08 -23.48 -12.58
CA SER A 29 0.96 -22.60 -12.05
C SER A 29 1.28 -21.47 -13.02
N SER A 30 1.31 -20.25 -12.52
CA SER A 30 1.80 -19.07 -13.22
C SER A 30 2.99 -18.50 -12.46
N LYS A 31 3.96 -17.94 -13.21
CA LYS A 31 5.09 -17.22 -12.61
C LYS A 31 4.57 -15.90 -12.05
N GLU A 32 4.78 -15.69 -10.77
CA GLU A 32 4.36 -14.52 -10.02
C GLU A 32 5.56 -13.61 -9.76
N HIS A 33 5.42 -12.34 -10.14
CA HIS A 33 6.29 -11.28 -9.67
C HIS A 33 5.57 -10.56 -8.53
N VAL A 34 5.98 -10.80 -7.29
CA VAL A 34 5.25 -10.28 -6.11
C VAL A 34 5.14 -8.77 -6.18
N ILE A 35 6.20 -8.09 -6.59
CA ILE A 35 6.12 -6.70 -7.05
C ILE A 35 6.02 -6.74 -8.58
N GLY A 36 4.87 -6.34 -9.12
CA GLY A 36 4.64 -6.32 -10.57
C GLY A 36 5.58 -5.35 -11.29
N ARG A 37 6.11 -5.73 -12.46
CA ARG A 37 7.04 -4.88 -13.24
C ARG A 37 6.42 -3.56 -13.72
N LYS A 38 5.10 -3.52 -13.88
CA LYS A 38 4.33 -2.33 -14.28
C LYS A 38 3.71 -1.61 -13.07
N PHE A 39 3.96 -2.11 -11.86
CA PHE A 39 3.51 -1.49 -10.61
C PHE A 39 4.40 -0.31 -10.21
N LEU A 40 5.69 -0.37 -10.58
CA LEU A 40 6.70 0.68 -10.40
C LEU A 40 7.08 1.29 -11.75
N PRO A 41 7.81 2.43 -11.79
CA PRO A 41 8.26 3.01 -13.04
C PRO A 41 9.14 2.03 -13.82
N LYS A 42 9.05 2.10 -15.15
CA LYS A 42 9.73 1.15 -16.05
C LYS A 42 11.23 1.12 -15.78
N GLY A 43 11.81 -0.08 -15.69
CA GLY A 43 13.24 -0.26 -15.46
C GLY A 43 13.67 -0.20 -13.98
N LYS A 44 12.88 0.41 -13.08
CA LYS A 44 13.26 0.54 -11.66
C LYS A 44 13.39 -0.77 -10.92
N LEU A 45 12.72 -1.83 -11.38
CA LEU A 45 12.80 -3.16 -10.77
C LEU A 45 13.84 -4.08 -11.44
N GLU A 46 14.58 -3.57 -12.44
CA GLU A 46 15.65 -4.32 -13.10
C GLU A 46 16.87 -4.41 -12.16
N ASN A 47 17.49 -5.59 -12.10
CA ASN A 47 18.64 -5.86 -11.22
C ASN A 47 18.42 -5.45 -9.76
N CYS A 48 17.18 -5.53 -9.29
CA CYS A 48 16.79 -5.25 -7.92
C CYS A 48 16.19 -6.50 -7.27
N TRP A 49 16.22 -6.54 -5.95
CA TRP A 49 15.55 -7.58 -5.20
C TRP A 49 14.04 -7.55 -5.45
N ASN A 50 13.49 -8.72 -5.79
CA ASN A 50 12.06 -8.97 -5.89
C ASN A 50 11.80 -10.46 -5.60
N LEU A 51 10.68 -10.77 -4.98
CA LEU A 51 10.26 -12.14 -4.79
C LEU A 51 9.55 -12.64 -6.06
N ILE A 52 10.10 -13.70 -6.65
CA ILE A 52 9.46 -14.45 -7.74
C ILE A 52 9.00 -15.79 -7.18
N ALA A 53 7.71 -16.08 -7.29
CA ALA A 53 7.12 -17.31 -6.80
C ALA A 53 6.17 -17.91 -7.84
N ASN A 54 5.50 -19.00 -7.49
CA ASN A 54 4.40 -19.56 -8.26
C ASN A 54 3.05 -19.21 -7.60
N ALA A 55 2.07 -18.82 -8.42
CA ALA A 55 0.70 -18.56 -8.01
C ALA A 55 -0.29 -19.25 -8.96
N CYS A 56 -1.52 -19.51 -8.50
CA CYS A 56 -2.59 -19.90 -9.42
C CYS A 56 -2.98 -18.71 -10.31
N SER A 57 -3.46 -18.99 -11.52
CA SER A 57 -3.82 -17.96 -12.51
C SER A 57 -4.85 -16.96 -11.98
N SER A 58 -5.85 -17.43 -11.24
CA SER A 58 -6.90 -16.59 -10.65
C SER A 58 -6.31 -15.52 -9.72
N CYS A 59 -5.48 -15.90 -8.73
CA CYS A 59 -4.89 -14.95 -7.81
C CYS A 59 -3.90 -13.99 -8.49
N ASN A 60 -3.08 -14.49 -9.43
CA ASN A 60 -2.12 -13.66 -10.16
C ASN A 60 -2.84 -12.61 -11.02
N ASN A 61 -3.88 -13.01 -11.77
CA ASN A 61 -4.67 -12.09 -12.60
C ASN A 61 -5.36 -11.01 -11.75
N GLU A 62 -5.98 -11.40 -10.64
CA GLU A 62 -6.65 -10.49 -9.72
C GLU A 62 -5.68 -9.45 -9.14
N LYS A 63 -4.50 -9.90 -8.67
CA LYS A 63 -3.44 -9.00 -8.24
C LYS A 63 -2.98 -8.08 -9.36
N SER A 64 -2.75 -8.60 -10.57
CA SER A 64 -2.29 -7.79 -11.70
C SER A 64 -3.27 -6.69 -12.07
N ILE A 65 -4.58 -6.93 -11.94
CA ILE A 65 -5.62 -5.91 -12.15
C ILE A 65 -5.51 -4.81 -11.10
N LEU A 66 -5.36 -5.18 -9.83
CA LEU A 66 -5.17 -4.23 -8.72
C LEU A 66 -3.90 -3.41 -8.90
N GLU A 67 -2.77 -4.05 -9.22
CA GLU A 67 -1.49 -3.36 -9.44
C GLU A 67 -1.58 -2.35 -10.58
N ASN A 68 -2.23 -2.70 -11.70
CA ASN A 68 -2.33 -1.80 -12.83
C ASN A 68 -3.12 -0.53 -12.51
N ASP A 69 -4.25 -0.68 -11.81
CA ASP A 69 -5.13 0.42 -11.38
C ASP A 69 -4.45 1.30 -10.32
N ILE A 70 -3.97 0.68 -9.23
CA ILE A 70 -3.36 1.40 -8.10
C ILE A 70 -2.07 2.12 -8.53
N SER A 71 -1.24 1.52 -9.38
CA SER A 71 -0.05 2.21 -9.90
C SER A 71 -0.39 3.40 -10.80
N ALA A 72 -1.49 3.33 -11.56
CA ALA A 72 -1.92 4.46 -12.38
C ALA A 72 -2.29 5.69 -11.56
N ILE A 73 -2.73 5.51 -10.31
CA ILE A 73 -3.09 6.60 -9.40
C ILE A 73 -1.91 7.01 -8.50
N THR A 74 -1.18 6.04 -7.93
CA THR A 74 -0.06 6.31 -7.00
C THR A 74 1.15 6.96 -7.67
N MET A 75 1.29 6.87 -9.00
CA MET A 75 2.34 7.58 -9.75
C MET A 75 1.97 9.02 -10.14
N GLN A 76 0.69 9.42 -10.04
CA GLN A 76 0.29 10.76 -10.45
C GLN A 76 0.91 11.83 -9.55
N PRO A 77 1.14 13.05 -10.06
CA PRO A 77 1.51 14.16 -9.20
C PRO A 77 0.38 14.53 -8.24
N THR A 78 0.67 15.41 -7.29
CA THR A 78 -0.34 16.11 -6.50
C THR A 78 -1.17 17.05 -7.39
N VAL A 79 -2.23 17.65 -6.82
CA VAL A 79 -3.02 18.68 -7.51
C VAL A 79 -2.21 19.91 -7.94
N SER A 80 -1.08 20.18 -7.25
CA SER A 80 -0.13 21.24 -7.63
C SER A 80 0.86 20.83 -8.72
N GLY A 81 0.73 19.62 -9.28
CA GLY A 81 1.65 19.10 -10.30
C GLY A 81 2.98 18.57 -9.75
N GLN A 82 3.12 18.46 -8.43
CA GLN A 82 4.35 17.99 -7.80
C GLN A 82 4.38 16.46 -7.70
N PHE A 83 5.46 15.85 -8.18
CA PHE A 83 5.71 14.42 -8.02
C PHE A 83 6.31 14.09 -6.64
N ALA A 84 6.13 12.84 -6.19
CA ALA A 84 6.63 12.38 -4.90
C ALA A 84 8.17 12.38 -4.80
N VAL A 85 8.83 12.23 -5.95
CA VAL A 85 10.27 12.31 -6.16
C VAL A 85 10.53 12.91 -7.54
N ASN A 86 11.64 13.63 -7.70
CA ASN A 86 12.06 14.15 -8.99
C ASN A 86 12.74 13.03 -9.80
N ASP A 87 11.97 12.32 -10.61
CA ASP A 87 12.43 11.21 -11.44
C ASP A 87 11.75 11.26 -12.82
N GLU A 88 12.52 11.41 -13.89
CA GLU A 88 11.98 11.58 -15.25
C GLU A 88 11.21 10.35 -15.74
N ILE A 89 11.61 9.16 -15.30
CA ILE A 89 10.96 7.90 -15.68
C ILE A 89 9.58 7.80 -15.00
N LEU A 90 9.48 8.22 -13.74
CA LEU A 90 8.20 8.35 -13.05
C LEU A 90 7.26 9.30 -13.80
N VAL A 91 7.74 10.48 -14.20
CA VAL A 91 6.92 11.47 -14.93
C VAL A 91 6.44 10.90 -16.27
N ALA A 92 7.32 10.29 -17.05
CA ALA A 92 6.95 9.68 -18.33
C ALA A 92 5.91 8.56 -18.15
N GLU A 93 6.11 7.69 -17.16
CA GLU A 93 5.21 6.57 -16.89
C GLU A 93 3.86 7.04 -16.32
N SER A 94 3.84 8.08 -15.48
CA SER A 94 2.59 8.64 -14.94
C SER A 94 1.74 9.25 -16.04
N LEU A 95 2.33 10.00 -16.98
CA LEU A 95 1.64 10.58 -18.14
C LEU A 95 1.07 9.47 -19.02
N ARG A 96 1.89 8.47 -19.35
CA ARG A 96 1.48 7.30 -20.13
C ARG A 96 0.31 6.56 -19.48
N LYS A 97 0.33 6.35 -18.16
CA LYS A 97 -0.77 5.71 -17.42
C LYS A 97 -2.01 6.62 -17.33
N ALA A 98 -1.83 7.93 -17.18
CA ALA A 98 -2.93 8.88 -17.14
C ALA A 98 -3.77 8.85 -18.42
N GLU A 99 -3.12 8.67 -19.58
CA GLU A 99 -3.76 8.60 -20.89
C GLU A 99 -4.42 7.25 -21.20
N ASN A 100 -3.85 6.15 -20.70
CA ASN A 100 -4.21 4.80 -21.15
C ASN A 100 -4.93 3.96 -20.09
N CYS A 101 -4.94 4.37 -18.83
CA CYS A 101 -5.59 3.65 -17.74
C CYS A 101 -6.88 4.35 -17.31
N LYS A 102 -7.90 3.54 -17.00
CA LYS A 102 -9.17 4.01 -16.42
C LYS A 102 -9.16 3.82 -14.91
N SER A 103 -9.60 4.83 -14.17
CA SER A 103 -9.93 4.68 -12.75
C SER A 103 -11.13 3.76 -12.62
N GLN A 104 -11.04 2.74 -11.76
CA GLN A 104 -12.16 1.85 -11.51
C GLN A 104 -13.30 2.54 -10.74
N LEU A 105 -12.99 3.58 -9.96
CA LEU A 105 -13.99 4.33 -9.19
C LEU A 105 -14.89 5.20 -10.09
N THR A 106 -14.29 5.92 -11.05
CA THR A 106 -15.02 6.85 -11.92
C THR A 106 -15.34 6.27 -13.29
N ASN A 107 -14.72 5.14 -13.66
CA ASN A 107 -14.70 4.56 -15.01
C ASN A 107 -14.19 5.52 -16.11
N LYS A 108 -13.57 6.65 -15.74
CA LYS A 108 -12.96 7.61 -16.65
C LYS A 108 -11.47 7.33 -16.77
N LEU A 109 -10.83 7.85 -17.82
CA LEU A 109 -9.36 7.86 -17.87
C LEU A 109 -8.81 8.59 -16.65
N VAL A 110 -7.67 8.15 -16.13
CA VAL A 110 -7.06 8.73 -14.93
C VAL A 110 -6.82 10.24 -15.10
N LYS A 111 -6.42 10.71 -16.30
CA LYS A 111 -6.30 12.15 -16.61
C LYS A 111 -7.60 12.97 -16.44
N TYR A 112 -8.75 12.33 -16.48
CA TYR A 112 -10.08 12.95 -16.32
C TYR A 112 -10.80 12.51 -15.03
N SER A 113 -10.08 11.86 -14.12
CA SER A 113 -10.64 11.31 -12.88
C SER A 113 -10.39 12.20 -11.66
N GLN A 114 -10.12 13.49 -11.87
CA GLN A 114 -10.11 14.45 -10.78
C GLN A 114 -11.53 14.60 -10.22
N GLU A 115 -11.66 14.60 -8.91
CA GLU A 115 -12.94 14.80 -8.25
C GLU A 115 -13.09 16.29 -7.94
N SER A 116 -14.30 16.82 -8.11
CA SER A 116 -14.64 18.18 -7.71
C SER A 116 -15.68 18.12 -6.61
N LEU A 117 -15.42 18.80 -5.51
CA LEU A 117 -16.34 18.92 -4.39
C LEU A 117 -16.73 20.39 -4.22
N ASP A 118 -18.01 20.69 -4.39
CA ASP A 118 -18.56 22.01 -4.16
C ASP A 118 -19.10 22.09 -2.73
N ILE A 119 -18.43 22.88 -1.88
CA ILE A 119 -18.82 23.13 -0.49
C ILE A 119 -19.47 24.49 -0.42
N ASN A 120 -20.76 24.52 -0.12
CA ASN A 120 -21.46 25.76 0.22
C ASN A 120 -21.59 25.84 1.74
N CYS A 121 -21.04 26.88 2.36
CA CYS A 121 -21.18 27.10 3.79
C CYS A 121 -21.65 28.51 4.08
N THR A 122 -22.48 28.63 5.12
CA THR A 122 -22.98 29.90 5.66
C THR A 122 -22.45 30.07 7.08
N PRO A 123 -21.14 30.39 7.24
CA PRO A 123 -20.52 30.42 8.57
C PRO A 123 -21.08 31.55 9.46
N PHE A 124 -21.72 32.57 8.86
CA PHE A 124 -22.39 33.66 9.57
C PHE A 124 -23.69 34.05 8.87
N SER A 125 -24.63 34.63 9.61
CA SER A 125 -25.90 35.14 9.05
C SER A 125 -25.62 36.20 7.99
N GLY A 126 -26.12 35.98 6.77
CA GLY A 126 -25.96 36.92 5.65
C GLY A 126 -24.74 36.70 4.75
N MET A 127 -23.90 35.68 4.99
CA MET A 127 -22.76 35.36 4.13
C MET A 127 -22.81 33.91 3.65
N THR A 128 -22.79 33.72 2.32
CA THR A 128 -22.66 32.41 1.68
C THR A 128 -21.30 32.31 1.02
N MET A 129 -20.50 31.32 1.40
CA MET A 129 -19.22 31.00 0.77
C MET A 129 -19.37 29.71 -0.04
N ASN A 130 -18.92 29.74 -1.29
CA ASN A 130 -18.87 28.57 -2.16
C ASN A 130 -17.40 28.24 -2.46
N PHE A 131 -16.96 27.05 -2.08
CA PHE A 131 -15.62 26.55 -2.35
C PHE A 131 -15.72 25.38 -3.33
N LYS A 132 -14.95 25.43 -4.41
CA LYS A 132 -14.76 24.28 -5.29
C LYS A 132 -13.39 23.67 -5.01
N LEU A 133 -13.38 22.49 -4.41
CA LEU A 133 -12.16 21.72 -4.16
C LEU A 133 -11.96 20.70 -5.28
N THR A 134 -10.75 20.61 -5.81
CA THR A 134 -10.37 19.54 -6.74
C THR A 134 -9.41 18.58 -6.06
N SER A 135 -9.64 17.27 -6.21
CA SER A 135 -8.77 16.22 -5.67
C SER A 135 -8.14 15.40 -6.79
N SER A 136 -6.99 14.80 -6.50
CA SER A 136 -6.40 13.78 -7.37
C SER A 136 -7.34 12.57 -7.48
N PRO A 137 -7.21 11.74 -8.53
CA PRO A 137 -7.96 10.48 -8.62
C PRO A 137 -7.84 9.67 -7.32
N GLN A 138 -8.97 9.24 -6.76
CA GLN A 138 -9.01 8.46 -5.53
C GLN A 138 -8.94 6.96 -5.80
N ILE A 139 -8.36 6.23 -4.86
CA ILE A 139 -8.30 4.75 -4.86
C ILE A 139 -9.36 4.27 -3.88
N GLU A 140 -10.16 3.29 -4.28
CA GLU A 140 -11.06 2.60 -3.36
C GLU A 140 -10.26 1.85 -2.28
N THR A 141 -10.51 2.17 -1.01
CA THR A 141 -9.79 1.63 0.15
C THR A 141 -9.77 0.09 0.20
N ASP A 142 -10.88 -0.57 -0.16
CA ASP A 142 -10.93 -2.03 -0.19
C ASP A 142 -9.97 -2.65 -1.21
N ARG A 143 -9.86 -2.03 -2.41
CA ARG A 143 -8.93 -2.46 -3.45
C ARG A 143 -7.49 -2.26 -3.02
N LEU A 144 -7.22 -1.14 -2.37
CA LEU A 144 -5.93 -0.78 -1.81
C LEU A 144 -5.46 -1.84 -0.79
N TYR A 145 -6.28 -2.15 0.20
CA TYR A 145 -5.96 -3.16 1.21
C TYR A 145 -5.95 -4.59 0.66
N LYS A 146 -6.72 -4.87 -0.37
CA LYS A 146 -6.65 -6.13 -1.09
C LYS A 146 -5.29 -6.33 -1.77
N LEU A 147 -4.75 -5.31 -2.43
CA LEU A 147 -3.40 -5.38 -2.99
C LEU A 147 -2.34 -5.52 -1.90
N ALA A 148 -2.44 -4.74 -0.81
CA ALA A 148 -1.54 -4.86 0.33
C ALA A 148 -1.52 -6.29 0.87
N ARG A 149 -2.69 -6.92 1.01
CA ARG A 149 -2.83 -8.30 1.45
C ARG A 149 -2.10 -9.29 0.52
N TYR A 150 -2.09 -9.07 -0.80
CA TYR A 150 -1.30 -9.91 -1.71
C TYR A 150 0.19 -9.79 -1.42
N HIS A 151 0.73 -8.57 -1.34
CA HIS A 151 2.15 -8.35 -1.04
C HIS A 151 2.55 -8.97 0.30
N ILE A 152 1.78 -8.69 1.37
CA ILE A 152 2.05 -9.23 2.71
C ILE A 152 1.94 -10.75 2.76
N LYS A 153 0.94 -11.36 2.10
CA LYS A 153 0.85 -12.82 2.02
C LYS A 153 2.07 -13.44 1.36
N ALA A 154 2.55 -12.88 0.26
CA ALA A 154 3.71 -13.43 -0.44
C ALA A 154 5.00 -13.29 0.37
N PHE A 155 5.19 -12.15 1.02
CA PHE A 155 6.33 -11.93 1.89
C PHE A 155 6.28 -12.82 3.14
N TYR A 156 5.13 -12.99 3.77
CA TYR A 156 4.98 -13.91 4.89
C TYR A 156 5.20 -15.38 4.46
N TYR A 157 4.74 -15.74 3.26
CA TYR A 157 5.01 -17.05 2.67
C TYR A 157 6.51 -17.30 2.51
N LEU A 158 7.28 -16.29 2.07
CA LEU A 158 8.74 -16.36 2.02
C LEU A 158 9.35 -16.57 3.42
N LEU A 159 8.91 -15.79 4.41
CA LEU A 159 9.43 -15.87 5.79
C LEU A 159 9.24 -17.24 6.44
N THR A 160 8.19 -17.95 6.03
CA THR A 160 7.79 -19.25 6.57
C THR A 160 8.11 -20.41 5.61
N PHE A 161 8.84 -20.14 4.52
CA PHE A 161 9.11 -21.12 3.48
C PHE A 161 10.09 -22.20 3.94
N THR A 162 9.70 -23.47 3.81
CA THR A 162 10.59 -24.61 4.07
C THR A 162 11.07 -25.23 2.75
N LYS A 163 12.39 -25.36 2.58
CA LYS A 163 12.99 -25.98 1.38
C LYS A 163 12.58 -27.45 1.21
N LYS A 164 12.40 -28.18 2.32
CA LYS A 164 11.99 -29.58 2.36
C LYS A 164 10.62 -29.78 1.70
N ASP A 165 9.62 -29.02 2.14
CA ASP A 165 8.24 -29.18 1.67
C ASP A 165 7.94 -28.33 0.43
N LYS A 166 8.80 -27.34 0.16
CA LYS A 166 8.63 -26.29 -0.85
C LYS A 166 7.32 -25.53 -0.63
N LYS A 167 7.04 -25.20 0.63
CA LYS A 167 5.82 -24.52 1.08
C LYS A 167 6.15 -23.45 2.10
N GLY A 168 5.46 -22.33 2.00
CA GLY A 168 5.30 -21.34 3.06
C GLY A 168 3.92 -21.47 3.71
N MET A 169 3.79 -20.88 4.89
CA MET A 169 2.53 -20.78 5.61
C MET A 169 1.68 -19.65 5.03
N GLN A 170 0.37 -19.77 5.17
CA GLN A 170 -0.54 -18.65 4.95
C GLN A 170 -0.55 -17.76 6.21
N CYS A 171 -0.75 -16.45 6.04
CA CYS A 171 -0.95 -15.54 7.17
C CYS A 171 -2.06 -16.10 8.07
N ALA A 172 -1.71 -16.44 9.32
CA ALA A 172 -2.67 -16.92 10.29
C ALA A 172 -3.48 -15.75 10.85
N GLY A 173 -4.75 -15.99 11.19
CA GLY A 173 -5.63 -15.01 11.82
C GLY A 173 -6.21 -13.96 10.86
N ALA A 174 -6.60 -12.82 11.42
CA ALA A 174 -7.22 -11.73 10.68
C ALA A 174 -6.18 -10.85 9.98
N PHE A 175 -6.54 -10.25 8.85
CA PHE A 175 -5.79 -9.15 8.22
C PHE A 175 -6.48 -7.86 8.64
N MET A 176 -5.79 -7.01 9.39
CA MET A 176 -6.36 -5.85 10.08
C MET A 176 -5.63 -4.59 9.62
N PRO A 177 -6.07 -3.96 8.51
CA PRO A 177 -5.57 -2.67 8.11
C PRO A 177 -5.86 -1.62 9.18
N LEU A 178 -4.90 -0.71 9.39
CA LEU A 178 -5.05 0.36 10.36
C LEU A 178 -5.32 1.69 9.67
N ILE A 179 -4.41 2.12 8.79
CA ILE A 179 -4.51 3.40 8.10
C ILE A 179 -3.68 3.39 6.81
N GLU A 180 -4.19 4.13 5.83
CA GLU A 180 -3.50 4.51 4.61
C GLU A 180 -3.28 6.03 4.55
N GLY A 181 -2.26 6.47 3.81
CA GLY A 181 -2.01 7.90 3.63
C GLY A 181 -1.00 8.22 2.56
N ILE A 182 -1.10 9.44 2.05
CA ILE A 182 -0.14 10.02 1.10
C ILE A 182 1.05 10.64 1.84
N LYS A 183 2.16 10.87 1.12
CA LYS A 183 3.42 11.40 1.67
C LYS A 183 3.25 12.66 2.52
N THR A 184 2.35 13.56 2.14
CA THR A 184 2.07 14.80 2.88
C THR A 184 1.47 14.58 4.26
N ASP A 185 0.99 13.37 4.55
CA ASP A 185 0.29 13.03 5.79
C ASP A 185 0.94 11.87 6.58
N TRP A 186 2.16 11.46 6.23
CA TRP A 186 2.84 10.38 6.96
C TRP A 186 3.17 10.73 8.41
N GLY A 187 3.16 12.01 8.78
CA GLY A 187 3.39 12.50 10.13
C GLY A 187 2.12 12.58 10.97
N ASN A 188 0.98 12.05 10.49
CA ASN A 188 -0.23 12.02 11.29
C ASN A 188 -0.06 11.16 12.55
N PRO A 189 -0.78 11.46 13.64
CA PRO A 189 -0.57 10.80 14.94
C PRO A 189 -0.69 9.27 14.91
N VAL A 190 -1.57 8.71 14.07
CA VAL A 190 -1.75 7.25 13.96
C VAL A 190 -0.52 6.58 13.34
N PHE A 191 0.08 7.17 12.31
CA PHE A 191 1.34 6.64 11.76
C PHE A 191 2.49 6.77 12.77
N ILE A 192 2.58 7.89 13.49
CA ILE A 192 3.60 8.09 14.53
C ILE A 192 3.48 7.02 15.62
N ASP A 193 2.28 6.80 16.14
CA ASP A 193 2.05 5.80 17.19
C ASP A 193 2.30 4.37 16.70
N PHE A 194 1.89 4.06 15.47
CA PHE A 194 2.20 2.77 14.85
C PHE A 194 3.72 2.55 14.70
N MET A 195 4.46 3.56 14.23
CA MET A 195 5.92 3.50 14.12
C MET A 195 6.58 3.30 15.49
N ASN A 196 6.17 4.09 16.48
CA ASN A 196 6.71 4.03 17.84
C ASN A 196 6.45 2.67 18.49
N GLU A 197 5.24 2.13 18.35
CA GLU A 197 4.86 0.82 18.88
C GLU A 197 5.68 -0.29 18.21
N THR A 198 5.68 -0.33 16.88
CA THR A 198 6.28 -1.41 16.11
C THR A 198 7.81 -1.33 16.03
N SER A 199 8.43 -0.20 16.39
CA SER A 199 9.89 -0.04 16.46
C SER A 199 10.56 -1.05 17.39
N LYS A 200 9.85 -1.50 18.42
CA LYS A 200 10.34 -2.44 19.45
C LYS A 200 10.13 -3.92 19.08
N TRP A 201 9.44 -4.18 17.96
CA TRP A 201 9.07 -5.52 17.53
C TRP A 201 10.22 -6.16 16.75
N LEU A 202 10.30 -7.49 16.73
CA LEU A 202 11.40 -8.19 16.06
C LEU A 202 11.25 -8.04 14.54
N PRO A 203 12.17 -7.38 13.81
CA PRO A 203 12.07 -7.30 12.36
C PRO A 203 12.27 -8.69 11.74
N ARG A 204 11.35 -9.08 10.86
CA ARG A 204 11.39 -10.37 10.15
C ARG A 204 11.59 -10.16 8.65
N LEU A 205 11.03 -9.08 8.11
CA LEU A 205 11.32 -8.56 6.78
C LEU A 205 11.52 -7.05 6.88
N LEU A 206 12.60 -6.57 6.30
CA LEU A 206 12.81 -5.17 5.92
C LEU A 206 13.30 -5.19 4.48
N THR A 207 12.57 -4.56 3.58
CA THR A 207 12.96 -4.50 2.18
C THR A 207 12.69 -3.11 1.62
N VAL A 208 13.70 -2.56 0.98
CA VAL A 208 13.66 -1.34 0.19
C VAL A 208 14.25 -1.72 -1.15
N THR A 209 13.48 -1.61 -2.22
CA THR A 209 13.89 -2.02 -3.55
C THR A 209 13.48 -0.97 -4.57
N ALA A 210 14.05 -1.07 -5.77
CA ALA A 210 13.73 -0.20 -6.90
C ALA A 210 13.83 1.29 -6.51
N ASP A 211 15.00 1.73 -6.04
CA ASP A 211 15.27 3.12 -5.60
C ASP A 211 14.24 3.66 -4.58
N GLY A 212 13.69 2.79 -3.73
CA GLY A 212 12.68 3.16 -2.74
C GLY A 212 11.25 3.29 -3.28
N PHE A 213 11.01 3.04 -4.56
CA PHE A 213 9.66 2.99 -5.12
C PHE A 213 8.81 1.86 -4.52
N PHE A 214 9.44 0.87 -3.89
CA PHE A 214 8.74 -0.11 -3.08
C PHE A 214 9.48 -0.36 -1.77
N LYS A 215 8.76 -0.21 -0.66
CA LYS A 215 9.25 -0.60 0.68
C LYS A 215 8.24 -1.53 1.33
N ALA A 216 8.74 -2.52 2.05
CA ALA A 216 7.92 -3.36 2.91
C ALA A 216 8.63 -3.69 4.22
N SER A 217 7.84 -3.79 5.28
CA SER A 217 8.28 -4.14 6.62
C SER A 217 7.28 -5.13 7.21
N ILE A 218 7.80 -6.20 7.81
CA ILE A 218 7.03 -7.17 8.61
C ILE A 218 7.79 -7.39 9.91
N LYS A 219 7.15 -7.07 11.04
CA LYS A 219 7.74 -7.23 12.37
C LYS A 219 6.86 -8.16 13.22
N GLU A 220 7.49 -9.02 14.01
CA GLU A 220 6.85 -10.01 14.86
C GLU A 220 6.76 -9.48 16.30
N TYR A 221 5.56 -9.55 16.89
CA TYR A 221 5.37 -9.23 18.29
C TYR A 221 5.87 -10.35 19.20
N LYS A 222 6.21 -10.04 20.45
CA LYS A 222 6.83 -10.99 21.41
C LYS A 222 6.05 -12.30 21.59
N THR A 223 4.73 -12.25 21.45
CA THR A 223 3.86 -13.44 21.51
C THR A 223 3.65 -14.04 20.13
N LYS A 224 3.73 -15.36 20.02
CA LYS A 224 3.40 -16.09 18.80
C LYS A 224 1.96 -15.76 18.40
N ASN A 225 1.76 -15.23 17.19
CA ASN A 225 0.48 -14.90 16.52
C ASN A 225 0.08 -13.42 16.42
N LEU A 226 1.01 -12.46 16.55
CA LEU A 226 0.75 -11.07 16.14
C LEU A 226 1.92 -10.49 15.35
N TRP A 227 1.59 -9.83 14.25
CA TRP A 227 2.54 -9.26 13.30
C TRP A 227 2.08 -7.87 12.88
N SER A 228 3.03 -6.96 12.73
CA SER A 228 2.80 -5.69 12.07
C SER A 228 3.29 -5.77 10.64
N TRP A 229 2.67 -4.99 9.77
CA TRP A 229 3.10 -4.82 8.41
C TRP A 229 3.02 -3.36 7.98
N ALA A 230 3.94 -2.98 7.11
CA ALA A 230 3.94 -1.68 6.46
C ALA A 230 4.35 -1.83 5.00
N LEU A 231 3.72 -1.04 4.13
CA LEU A 231 4.03 -0.94 2.72
C LEU A 231 4.15 0.52 2.33
N GLU A 232 5.11 0.82 1.44
CA GLU A 232 5.20 2.09 0.75
C GLU A 232 5.30 1.85 -0.75
N TRP A 233 4.48 2.57 -1.52
CA TRP A 233 4.38 2.45 -2.97
C TRP A 233 4.67 3.80 -3.63
N ASN A 234 5.54 3.75 -4.63
CA ASN A 234 5.88 4.85 -5.53
C ASN A 234 6.29 6.16 -4.82
N HIS A 235 6.96 6.06 -3.66
CA HIS A 235 7.30 7.19 -2.78
C HIS A 235 6.12 8.05 -2.32
N LYS A 236 4.88 7.65 -2.63
CA LYS A 236 3.69 8.50 -2.45
C LYS A 236 2.74 7.93 -1.42
N TYR A 237 2.51 6.62 -1.46
CA TYR A 237 1.40 6.00 -0.75
C TYR A 237 1.93 5.04 0.31
N ARG A 238 1.42 5.14 1.53
CA ARG A 238 1.82 4.31 2.67
C ARG A 238 0.61 3.63 3.26
N LEU A 239 0.77 2.38 3.65
CA LEU A 239 -0.24 1.59 4.32
C LEU A 239 0.39 0.87 5.49
N VAL A 240 -0.32 0.80 6.60
CA VAL A 240 0.10 0.04 7.78
C VAL A 240 -1.06 -0.76 8.36
N GLY A 241 -0.71 -1.81 9.08
CA GLY A 241 -1.68 -2.57 9.85
C GLY A 241 -1.05 -3.77 10.53
N PHE A 242 -1.92 -4.69 10.93
CA PHE A 242 -1.56 -5.91 11.63
C PHE A 242 -2.10 -7.14 10.91
N PHE A 243 -1.53 -8.30 11.22
CA PHE A 243 -2.19 -9.58 10.96
C PHE A 243 -1.91 -10.58 12.10
N GLY A 244 -2.85 -11.49 12.34
CA GLY A 244 -2.79 -12.43 13.45
C GLY A 244 -4.03 -12.40 14.35
N SER A 245 -3.81 -12.52 15.66
CA SER A 245 -4.87 -12.45 16.68
C SER A 245 -5.41 -11.02 16.80
N PRO A 246 -6.74 -10.80 16.76
CA PRO A 246 -7.33 -9.47 16.90
C PRO A 246 -7.24 -8.86 18.31
N ASP A 247 -7.34 -9.68 19.36
CA ASP A 247 -7.47 -9.16 20.74
C ASP A 247 -6.30 -8.27 21.17
N PRO A 248 -5.03 -8.62 20.90
CA PRO A 248 -3.91 -7.72 21.21
C PRO A 248 -3.93 -6.43 20.40
N VAL A 249 -4.50 -6.45 19.18
CA VAL A 249 -4.53 -5.28 18.29
C VAL A 249 -5.46 -4.21 18.83
N SER A 250 -6.63 -4.57 19.38
CA SER A 250 -7.52 -3.56 19.97
C SER A 250 -6.83 -2.85 21.14
N ILE A 251 -6.17 -3.60 22.03
CA ILE A 251 -5.44 -3.04 23.18
C ILE A 251 -4.33 -2.08 22.73
N ILE A 252 -3.60 -2.42 21.66
CA ILE A 252 -2.57 -1.54 21.09
C ILE A 252 -3.22 -0.27 20.52
N CYS A 253 -4.21 -0.43 19.65
CA CYS A 253 -4.84 0.67 18.93
C CYS A 253 -5.66 1.59 19.85
N ASP A 254 -6.17 1.10 20.99
CA ASP A 254 -6.87 1.91 21.99
C ASP A 254 -5.95 2.98 22.61
N ASN A 255 -4.63 2.75 22.57
CA ASN A 255 -3.62 3.72 23.01
C ASN A 255 -3.18 4.70 21.91
N PHE A 256 -3.63 4.52 20.66
CA PHE A 256 -3.24 5.39 19.56
C PHE A 256 -4.03 6.70 19.60
N ALA A 257 -3.36 7.79 19.29
CA ALA A 257 -3.95 9.09 19.11
C ALA A 257 -5.00 9.05 18.00
N LYS A 258 -6.12 9.74 18.22
CA LYS A 258 -7.19 9.85 17.25
C LYS A 258 -6.87 10.96 16.25
N LEU A 259 -7.25 10.75 15.00
CA LEU A 259 -7.16 11.79 13.98
C LEU A 259 -8.19 12.89 14.28
N ASP A 260 -7.74 14.14 14.29
CA ASP A 260 -8.63 15.30 14.31
C ASP A 260 -9.34 15.42 12.96
N ARG A 261 -10.65 15.13 12.95
CA ARG A 261 -11.50 15.12 11.77
C ARG A 261 -12.61 16.14 11.94
N LYS A 262 -12.76 17.01 10.96
CA LYS A 262 -13.88 17.95 10.87
C LYS A 262 -14.89 17.44 9.87
N TYR A 263 -16.14 17.37 10.29
CA TYR A 263 -17.22 16.87 9.46
C TYR A 263 -18.15 18.01 9.03
N PHE A 264 -18.50 18.01 7.75
CA PHE A 264 -19.41 18.97 7.13
C PHE A 264 -20.45 18.21 6.32
N LYS A 265 -21.57 18.83 5.98
CA LYS A 265 -22.50 18.29 4.98
C LYS A 265 -22.31 19.03 3.67
N ASP A 266 -22.30 18.30 2.55
CA ASP A 266 -22.39 18.91 1.22
C ASP A 266 -23.83 19.36 0.91
N ASN A 267 -24.03 19.88 -0.31
CA ASN A 267 -25.33 20.34 -0.79
C ASN A 267 -26.39 19.23 -0.90
N GLU A 268 -25.96 17.98 -1.02
CA GLU A 268 -26.81 16.79 -1.12
C GLU A 268 -27.05 16.15 0.26
N GLY A 269 -26.46 16.71 1.31
CA GLY A 269 -26.55 16.21 2.69
C GLY A 269 -25.55 15.10 3.02
N ASN A 270 -24.63 14.77 2.11
CA ASN A 270 -23.58 13.78 2.35
C ASN A 270 -22.54 14.33 3.34
N LEU A 271 -22.04 13.46 4.21
CA LEU A 271 -21.05 13.82 5.21
C LEU A 271 -19.64 13.87 4.57
N ILE A 272 -19.06 15.07 4.50
CA ILE A 272 -17.66 15.29 4.09
C ILE A 272 -16.78 15.27 5.33
N CYS A 273 -15.68 14.53 5.29
CA CYS A 273 -14.63 14.56 6.31
C CYS A 273 -13.42 15.34 5.79
N MET A 274 -12.99 16.36 6.52
CA MET A 274 -11.76 17.12 6.25
C MET A 274 -10.76 16.94 7.40
N ARG A 275 -9.49 16.89 7.05
CA ARG A 275 -8.36 16.86 7.99
C ARG A 275 -7.19 17.60 7.38
N LYS A 276 -6.36 18.20 8.24
CA LYS A 276 -5.08 18.78 7.83
C LYS A 276 -4.02 17.68 7.78
N ASP A 277 -3.40 17.54 6.61
CA ASP A 277 -2.26 16.66 6.42
C ASP A 277 -1.06 17.11 7.28
N THR A 278 -0.37 16.14 7.90
CA THR A 278 0.86 16.40 8.67
C THR A 278 2.05 15.68 8.04
N PRO A 279 3.04 16.41 7.49
CA PRO A 279 4.20 15.77 6.87
C PRO A 279 5.12 15.14 7.93
N LEU A 280 5.79 14.04 7.56
CA LEU A 280 6.81 13.41 8.37
C LEU A 280 8.20 13.87 7.92
N ASP A 281 9.06 14.24 8.88
CA ASP A 281 10.47 14.48 8.61
C ASP A 281 11.19 13.15 8.30
N GLU A 282 12.00 13.12 7.25
CA GLU A 282 12.64 11.90 6.77
C GLU A 282 13.57 11.26 7.82
N LYS A 283 14.18 12.06 8.70
CA LYS A 283 15.04 11.55 9.79
C LYS A 283 14.24 10.92 10.93
N SER A 284 12.95 11.23 11.02
CA SER A 284 12.03 10.67 12.01
C SER A 284 11.34 9.40 11.51
N ASP A 285 11.57 9.00 10.27
CA ASP A 285 10.95 7.81 9.68
C ASP A 285 11.74 6.54 9.99
N SER A 286 11.24 5.78 10.97
CA SER A 286 11.82 4.49 11.38
C SER A 286 11.00 3.29 10.92
N LEU A 287 10.05 3.47 9.99
CA LEU A 287 9.09 2.41 9.63
C LEU A 287 9.75 1.24 8.88
N PHE A 288 10.79 1.56 8.09
CA PHE A 288 11.51 0.63 7.22
C PHE A 288 12.98 0.42 7.61
N THR A 289 13.35 0.79 8.83
CA THR A 289 14.69 0.60 9.42
C THR A 289 14.66 -0.33 10.62
#